data_AF-A0A7X7XIE1-F1
#
_entry.id   AF-A0A7X7XIE1-F1
#
_cell.length_a   1.000
_cell.length_b   1.000
_cell.length_c   1.000
_cell.angle_alpha   90.00
_cell.angle_beta   90.00
_cell.angle_gamma   90.00
#
_symmetry.space_group_name_H-M   'P 1'
#
loop_
_entity.id
_entity.type
_entity.pdbx_description
1 polymer ?
#
loop_
_entity_poly.entity_id
_entity_poly.type
_entity_poly.pdbx_seq_one_letter_code
_entity_poly.pdbx_strand_id
1 'polypeptide(L)' 'HTLYVDQEHDYWAEPHATVNRDLTRILFGSNWGRSGTSQVDTYLIELPADWAALLK' A
#
# COMPACT_ATOMS: atom_id res chain seq x y z
N HIS A 1 -28.20 -16.84 18.65
CA HIS A 1 -26.85 -16.65 18.09
C HIS A 1 -27.00 -15.63 16.98
N THR A 2 -26.66 -14.38 17.26
CA THR A 2 -26.72 -13.29 16.29
C THR A 2 -25.51 -13.43 15.38
N LEU A 3 -25.72 -13.59 14.07
CA LEU A 3 -24.64 -13.62 13.10
C LEU A 3 -24.12 -12.20 12.95
N TYR A 4 -23.10 -11.85 13.74
CA TYR A 4 -22.24 -10.72 13.40
C TYR A 4 -21.51 -11.14 12.13
N VAL A 5 -22.03 -10.76 10.97
CA VAL A 5 -21.20 -10.68 9.77
C VAL A 5 -20.24 -9.56 10.10
N ASP A 6 -19.04 -9.93 10.53
CA ASP A 6 -17.97 -8.99 10.81
C ASP A 6 -17.79 -8.19 9.53
N GLN A 7 -18.32 -6.97 9.57
CA GLN A 7 -18.44 -6.13 8.40
C GLN A 7 -17.02 -5.56 8.22
N GLU A 8 -16.15 -6.38 7.63
CA GLU A 8 -14.75 -6.12 7.24
C GLU A 8 -14.62 -4.97 6.23
N HIS A 9 -15.64 -4.12 6.14
CA HIS A 9 -15.85 -3.12 5.11
C HIS A 9 -14.85 -1.98 5.18
N ASP A 10 -14.17 -1.79 6.32
CA ASP A 10 -13.25 -0.68 6.55
C ASP A 10 -11.88 -1.11 7.09
N TYR A 11 -11.48 -2.38 6.92
CA TYR A 11 -10.09 -2.75 7.22
C TYR A 11 -9.18 -2.00 6.25
N TRP A 12 -8.38 -1.07 6.76
CA TRP A 12 -7.25 -0.49 6.03
C TRP A 12 -6.01 -1.31 6.33
N ALA A 13 -5.45 -1.96 5.33
CA ALA A 13 -4.19 -2.66 5.49
C ALA A 13 -3.09 -1.65 5.86
N GLU A 14 -2.47 -1.79 7.03
CA GLU A 14 -1.32 -0.98 7.42
C GLU A 14 -0.18 -1.19 6.42
N PRO A 15 0.20 -0.18 5.62
CA PRO A 15 1.18 -0.38 4.57
C PRO A 15 2.59 -0.42 5.16
N HIS A 16 3.28 -1.54 4.96
CA HIS A 16 4.73 -1.64 5.17
C HIS A 16 5.45 -1.39 3.85
N ALA A 17 6.09 -0.23 3.72
CA ALA A 17 6.86 0.12 2.55
C ALA A 17 8.33 -0.32 2.68
N THR A 18 8.92 -0.75 1.56
CA THR A 18 10.36 -0.97 1.42
C THR A 18 10.87 -0.33 0.14
N VAL A 19 12.16 -0.06 0.09
CA VAL A 19 12.79 0.73 -0.97
C VAL A 19 13.99 0.00 -1.56
N ASN A 20 14.28 0.26 -2.82
CA ASN A 20 15.54 -0.18 -3.41
C ASN A 20 16.72 0.72 -2.96
N ARG A 21 17.95 0.28 -3.25
CA ARG A 21 19.18 0.90 -2.73
C ARG A 21 19.35 2.39 -3.07
N ASP A 22 18.87 2.81 -4.22
CA ASP A 22 18.99 4.19 -4.72
C ASP A 22 17.73 5.03 -4.48
N LEU A 23 16.75 4.51 -3.74
CA LEU A 23 15.49 5.21 -3.40
C LEU A 23 14.70 5.69 -4.62
N THR A 24 14.74 4.95 -5.73
CA THR A 24 13.92 5.24 -6.92
C THR A 24 12.70 4.35 -7.05
N ARG A 25 12.61 3.28 -6.25
CA ARG A 25 11.51 2.31 -6.29
C ARG A 25 11.00 2.04 -4.88
N ILE A 26 9.69 2.16 -4.70
CA ILE A 26 9.00 1.96 -3.42
C ILE A 26 7.98 0.84 -3.60
N LEU A 27 8.15 -0.26 -2.88
CA LEU A 27 7.23 -1.40 -2.86
C LEU A 27 6.38 -1.32 -1.59
N PHE A 28 5.05 -1.47 -1.70
CA PHE A 28 4.15 -1.50 -0.55
C PHE A 28 2.93 -2.37 -0.82
N GLY A 29 2.34 -2.92 0.24
CA GLY A 29 1.05 -3.61 0.19
C GLY A 29 -0.11 -2.64 0.43
N SER A 30 -1.19 -2.79 -0.32
CA SER A 30 -2.42 -2.02 -0.09
C SER A 30 -3.65 -2.79 -0.57
N ASN A 31 -4.79 -2.58 0.09
CA ASN A 31 -6.10 -2.99 -0.41
C ASN A 31 -6.82 -1.84 -1.15
N TRP A 32 -6.06 -0.89 -1.73
CA TRP A 32 -6.59 0.25 -2.46
C TRP A 32 -7.78 -0.13 -3.36
N GLY A 33 -8.91 0.57 -3.17
CA GLY A 33 -10.11 0.38 -3.99
C GLY A 33 -10.91 -0.88 -3.69
N ARG A 34 -10.55 -1.62 -2.63
CA ARG A 34 -11.24 -2.80 -2.14
C ARG A 34 -11.42 -2.71 -0.62
N SER A 35 -12.40 -3.45 -0.11
CA SER A 35 -12.61 -3.63 1.33
C SER A 35 -12.31 -5.08 1.72
N GLY A 36 -11.81 -5.27 2.95
CA GLY A 36 -11.48 -6.58 3.51
C GLY A 36 -9.99 -6.85 3.69
N THR A 37 -9.68 -7.72 4.65
CA THR A 37 -8.31 -8.07 5.10
C THR A 37 -7.59 -8.99 4.13
N SER A 38 -8.36 -9.75 3.34
CA SER A 38 -7.87 -10.79 2.43
C SER A 38 -7.57 -10.27 1.02
N GLN A 39 -7.73 -8.97 0.76
CA GLN A 39 -7.60 -8.36 -0.56
C GLN A 39 -6.46 -7.33 -0.61
N VAL A 40 -5.25 -7.74 -0.23
CA VAL A 40 -4.04 -6.89 -0.30
C VAL A 40 -3.24 -7.22 -1.57
N ASP A 41 -3.07 -6.22 -2.43
CA ASP A 41 -2.23 -6.30 -3.62
C ASP A 41 -0.88 -5.62 -3.36
N THR A 42 0.14 -6.00 -4.15
CA THR A 42 1.47 -5.37 -4.10
C THR A 42 1.56 -4.29 -5.16
N TYR A 43 1.94 -3.08 -4.75
CA TYR A 43 2.13 -1.93 -5.61
C TYR A 43 3.59 -1.49 -5.63
N LEU A 44 4.03 -0.94 -6.77
CA LEU A 44 5.35 -0.36 -6.96
C LEU A 44 5.19 1.08 -7.45
N ILE A 45 5.82 2.03 -6.76
CA ILE A 45 6.02 3.38 -7.27
C ILE A 45 7.44 3.44 -7.85
N GLU A 46 7.55 3.98 -9.07
CA GLU A 46 8.81 4.33 -9.70
C GLU A 46 8.95 5.85 -9.74
N LEU A 47 10.04 6.34 -9.17
CA LEU A 47 10.42 7.75 -9.19
C LEU A 47 11.41 8.00 -10.34
N PRO A 48 11.37 9.17 -10.98
CA PRO A 48 12.42 9.60 -11.90
C PRO A 48 13.79 9.54 -11.23
N ALA A 49 14.84 9.22 -12.00
CA ALA A 49 16.20 9.10 -11.44
C ALA A 49 16.70 10.40 -10.78
N ASP A 50 16.18 11.54 -11.20
CA ASP A 50 16.50 12.88 -10.73
C ASP A 50 15.47 13.44 -9.73
N TRP A 51 14.57 12.61 -9.18
CA TRP A 51 13.49 13.07 -8.31
C TRP A 51 13.99 13.91 -7.11
N ALA A 52 15.18 13.60 -6.59
CA ALA A 52 15.77 14.33 -5.47
C ALA A 52 16.07 15.80 -5.83
N ALA A 53 16.35 16.10 -7.10
CA ALA A 53 16.55 17.46 -7.58
C ALA A 53 15.24 18.27 -7.65
N LEU A 54 14.09 17.61 -7.54
CA LEU A 54 12.76 18.24 -7.52
C LEU A 54 12.32 18.66 -6.11
N LEU A 55 13.06 18.26 -5.06
CA LEU A 55 12.84 18.72 -3.70
C LEU A 55 13.30 20.17 -3.56
N LYS A 56 12.38 21.07 -3.19
CA LYS A 56 12.67 22.48 -2.89
C LYS A 56 13.00 22.67 -1.42
#